data_AF-A0A968PHS0-F1
#
_entry.id   AF-A0A968PHS0-F1
#
_cell.length_a   1.000
_cell.length_b   1.000
_cell.length_c   1.000
_cell.angle_alpha   90.00
_cell.angle_beta   90.00
_cell.angle_gamma   90.00
#
_symmetry.space_group_name_H-M   'P 1'
#
loop_
_entity.id
_entity.type
_entity.pdbx_description
1 polymer ?
#
loop_
_entity_poly.entity_id
_entity_poly.type
_entity_poly.pdbx_seq_one_letter_code
_entity_poly.pdbx_strand_id
1 'polypeptide(L)'
;MIDLRSDTVTLPTPAMREAIARAELGDDVYGEDPTINRMQALAAEKVGKEAALLVPTGTMGNLSAMLAHCGRGDQVIVGSECHIYQYEAGGASVLGGLMYKVVPNLPDGDMLHHKYGVVDGATVVTGSHNWSIAANHLNDETVLVIEDPVVAAHFQREFERLYRDSRRGAPKRVVDTAAQDCQTLRSAQVGGQKRRRSRRRPSNRPQEQPTDLGR
;
A
#
# COMPACT_ATOMS: atom_id res chain seq x y z
N MET A 1 33.52 12.43 20.92
CA MET A 1 33.40 12.71 19.47
C MET A 1 31.99 12.31 19.05
N ILE A 2 31.26 13.17 18.38
CA ILE A 2 29.91 12.87 17.86
C ILE A 2 30.09 12.49 16.38
N ASP A 3 29.72 11.26 16.01
CA ASP A 3 29.83 10.75 14.63
C ASP A 3 28.41 10.57 14.05
N LEU A 4 28.07 11.39 13.05
CA LEU A 4 26.74 11.42 12.42
C LEU A 4 26.73 10.85 10.99
N ARG A 5 27.77 10.11 10.61
CA ARG A 5 27.89 9.58 9.23
C ARG A 5 26.86 8.48 8.94
N SER A 6 26.62 7.59 9.91
CA SER A 6 25.66 6.49 9.82
C SER A 6 25.49 5.84 11.20
N ASP A 7 24.34 5.24 11.44
CA ASP A 7 24.08 4.32 12.55
C ASP A 7 24.97 3.06 12.56
N THR A 8 25.54 2.67 11.41
CA THR A 8 26.49 1.56 11.29
C THR A 8 27.80 1.77 12.04
N VAL A 9 28.11 3.00 12.47
CA VAL A 9 29.28 3.30 13.30
C VAL A 9 29.08 2.92 14.78
N THR A 10 27.88 2.46 15.14
CA THR A 10 27.53 2.07 16.51
C THR A 10 28.45 0.94 17.01
N LEU A 11 29.00 1.11 18.21
CA LEU A 11 29.85 0.12 18.86
C LEU A 11 29.07 -0.65 19.93
N PRO A 12 29.36 -1.94 20.16
CA PRO A 12 28.66 -2.71 21.19
C PRO A 12 28.94 -2.14 22.58
N THR A 13 27.87 -2.08 23.39
CA THR A 13 27.94 -1.65 24.79
C THR A 13 28.71 -2.68 25.64
N PRO A 14 29.17 -2.32 26.85
CA PRO A 14 29.84 -3.28 27.73
C PRO A 14 29.02 -4.55 27.98
N ALA A 15 27.70 -4.40 28.22
CA ALA A 15 26.79 -5.53 28.42
C ALA A 15 26.70 -6.43 27.17
N MET A 16 26.66 -5.84 25.96
CA MET A 16 26.69 -6.62 24.71
C MET A 16 28.01 -7.37 24.56
N ARG A 17 29.15 -6.75 24.87
CA ARG A 17 30.47 -7.41 24.81
C ARG A 17 30.56 -8.58 25.78
N GLU A 18 30.03 -8.42 26.99
CA GLU A 18 29.97 -9.49 27.98
C GLU A 18 29.05 -10.64 27.52
N ALA A 19 27.89 -10.32 26.94
CA ALA A 19 26.99 -11.32 26.38
C ALA A 19 27.64 -12.10 25.23
N ILE A 20 28.32 -11.41 24.31
CA ILE A 20 29.08 -12.04 23.22
C ILE A 20 30.17 -12.96 23.77
N ALA A 21 30.95 -12.50 24.75
CA ALA A 21 32.05 -13.27 25.32
C ALA A 21 31.60 -14.53 26.08
N ARG A 22 30.35 -14.56 26.56
CA ARG A 22 29.76 -15.68 27.31
C ARG A 22 28.80 -16.55 26.49
N ALA A 23 28.55 -16.19 25.23
CA ALA A 23 27.65 -16.95 24.38
C ALA A 23 28.15 -18.40 24.22
N GLU A 24 27.24 -19.35 24.38
CA GLU A 24 27.51 -20.75 24.04
C GLU A 24 27.61 -20.84 22.51
N LEU A 25 28.71 -21.42 22.02
CA LEU A 25 28.99 -21.54 20.59
C LEU A 25 28.96 -23.01 20.18
N GLY A 26 28.67 -23.23 18.90
CA GLY A 26 28.75 -24.53 18.25
C GLY A 26 29.08 -24.39 16.77
N ASP A 27 28.93 -25.48 16.02
CA ASP A 27 29.07 -25.43 14.56
C ASP A 27 27.71 -25.16 13.91
N ASP A 28 27.56 -23.98 13.33
CA ASP A 28 26.32 -23.55 12.67
C ASP A 28 26.02 -24.37 11.39
N VAL A 29 27.03 -24.92 10.72
CA VAL A 29 26.83 -25.75 9.51
C VAL A 29 26.13 -27.05 9.88
N TYR A 30 26.42 -27.61 11.06
CA TYR A 30 25.75 -28.79 11.59
C TYR A 30 24.49 -28.44 12.41
N GLY A 31 24.17 -27.16 12.58
CA GLY A 31 23.03 -26.69 13.39
C GLY A 31 23.23 -26.84 14.90
N GLU A 32 24.48 -26.98 15.35
CA GLU A 32 24.84 -27.27 16.74
C GLU A 32 25.08 -25.99 17.57
N ASP A 33 25.05 -24.80 16.96
CA ASP A 33 25.23 -23.53 17.69
C ASP A 33 23.93 -23.12 18.43
N PRO A 34 23.88 -23.22 19.77
CA PRO A 34 22.65 -22.94 20.51
C PRO A 34 22.33 -21.45 20.53
N THR A 35 23.31 -20.56 20.38
CA THR A 35 23.08 -19.11 20.40
C THR A 35 22.45 -18.65 19.10
N ILE A 36 22.96 -19.11 17.95
CA ILE A 36 22.37 -18.81 16.65
C ILE A 36 20.95 -19.38 16.56
N ASN A 37 20.75 -20.64 16.97
CA ASN A 37 19.44 -21.28 16.97
C ASN A 37 18.40 -20.49 17.79
N ARG A 38 18.75 -20.08 19.02
CA ARG A 38 17.87 -19.25 19.86
C ARG A 38 17.59 -17.89 19.21
N MET A 39 18.59 -17.24 18.64
CA MET A 39 18.43 -15.93 18.00
C MET A 39 17.51 -16.01 16.78
N GLN A 40 17.68 -17.02 15.93
CA GLN A 40 16.84 -17.24 14.74
C GLN A 40 15.40 -17.58 15.14
N ALA A 41 15.19 -18.43 16.14
CA ALA A 41 13.85 -18.75 16.65
C ALA A 41 13.14 -17.48 17.18
N LEU A 42 13.85 -16.67 17.99
CA LEU A 42 13.32 -15.41 18.50
C LEU A 42 12.99 -14.42 17.38
N ALA A 43 13.86 -14.32 16.36
CA ALA A 43 13.62 -13.45 15.21
C ALA A 43 12.37 -13.89 14.44
N ALA A 44 12.24 -15.18 14.15
CA ALA A 44 11.09 -15.77 13.45
C ALA A 44 9.78 -15.51 14.21
N GLU A 45 9.78 -15.74 15.53
CA GLU A 45 8.65 -15.45 16.41
C GLU A 45 8.25 -13.96 16.36
N LYS A 46 9.22 -13.05 16.49
CA LYS A 46 8.98 -11.60 16.50
C LYS A 46 8.33 -11.07 15.22
N VAL A 47 8.61 -11.69 14.07
CA VAL A 47 8.03 -11.27 12.78
C VAL A 47 6.89 -12.18 12.29
N GLY A 48 6.46 -13.15 13.11
CA GLY A 48 5.40 -14.09 12.76
C GLY A 48 5.74 -14.94 11.53
N LYS A 49 6.98 -15.40 11.40
CA LYS A 49 7.46 -16.26 10.31
C LYS A 49 7.85 -17.63 10.83
N GLU A 50 7.83 -18.61 9.94
CA GLU A 50 8.15 -20.01 10.27
C GLU A 50 9.63 -20.20 10.61
N ALA A 51 10.51 -19.41 9.99
CA ALA A 51 11.95 -19.48 10.19
C ALA A 51 12.63 -18.12 9.96
N ALA A 52 13.85 -17.98 10.48
CA ALA A 52 14.77 -16.89 10.21
C ALA A 52 16.19 -17.45 10.06
N LEU A 53 17.06 -16.71 9.39
CA LEU A 53 18.45 -17.08 9.13
C LEU A 53 19.38 -15.92 9.46
N LEU A 54 20.43 -16.18 10.23
CA LEU A 54 21.51 -15.23 10.45
C LEU A 54 22.39 -15.16 9.20
N VAL A 55 22.66 -13.94 8.76
CA VAL A 55 23.59 -13.66 7.66
C VAL A 55 24.61 -12.62 8.12
N PRO A 56 25.86 -12.65 7.62
CA PRO A 56 26.91 -11.72 8.03
C PRO A 56 26.59 -10.24 7.75
N THR A 57 25.84 -9.95 6.67
CA THR A 57 25.53 -8.58 6.24
C THR A 57 24.13 -8.48 5.65
N GLY A 58 23.56 -7.26 5.67
CA GLY A 58 22.30 -6.96 5.00
C GLY A 58 22.33 -7.21 3.48
N THR A 59 23.47 -6.92 2.83
CA THR A 59 23.68 -7.23 1.40
C THR A 59 23.58 -8.72 1.11
N MET A 60 24.16 -9.57 1.97
CA MET A 60 24.02 -11.02 1.81
C MET A 60 22.58 -11.46 2.09
N GLY A 61 21.90 -10.87 3.07
CA GLY A 61 20.50 -11.13 3.36
C GLY A 61 19.58 -10.84 2.17
N ASN A 62 19.72 -9.65 1.55
CA ASN A 62 18.96 -9.29 0.36
C ASN A 62 19.26 -10.24 -0.81
N LEU A 63 20.52 -10.55 -1.06
CA LEU A 63 20.91 -11.48 -2.12
C LEU A 63 20.32 -12.88 -1.89
N SER A 64 20.48 -13.43 -0.69
CA SER A 64 19.91 -14.74 -0.32
C SER A 64 18.40 -14.75 -0.49
N ALA A 65 17.70 -13.68 -0.08
CA ALA A 65 16.26 -13.57 -0.26
C ALA A 65 15.86 -13.57 -1.74
N MET A 66 16.55 -12.80 -2.59
CA MET A 66 16.29 -12.80 -4.04
C MET A 66 16.56 -14.17 -4.68
N LEU A 67 17.65 -14.85 -4.31
CA LEU A 67 17.98 -16.18 -4.84
C LEU A 67 17.02 -17.28 -4.36
N ALA A 68 16.43 -17.11 -3.17
CA ALA A 68 15.40 -18.03 -2.67
C ALA A 68 14.05 -17.82 -3.38
N HIS A 69 13.76 -16.60 -3.84
CA HIS A 69 12.49 -16.25 -4.49
C HIS A 69 12.51 -16.33 -6.02
N CYS A 70 13.69 -16.27 -6.65
CA CYS A 70 13.81 -16.13 -8.10
C CYS A 70 14.80 -17.14 -8.71
N GLY A 71 14.45 -17.66 -9.88
CA GLY A 71 15.35 -18.44 -10.73
C GLY A 71 16.11 -17.58 -11.74
N ARG A 72 17.13 -18.17 -12.38
CA ARG A 72 17.88 -17.49 -13.45
C ARG A 72 16.96 -17.02 -14.57
N GLY A 73 17.11 -15.77 -14.98
CA GLY A 73 16.28 -15.13 -16.02
C GLY A 73 15.01 -14.47 -15.48
N ASP A 74 14.65 -14.67 -14.21
CA ASP A 74 13.52 -13.97 -13.59
C ASP A 74 13.83 -12.48 -13.39
N GLN A 75 12.75 -11.73 -13.21
CA GLN A 75 12.80 -10.29 -12.96
C GLN A 75 12.52 -9.95 -11.49
N VAL A 76 13.35 -9.09 -10.92
CA VAL A 76 13.12 -8.49 -9.60
C VAL A 76 12.73 -7.03 -9.80
N ILE A 77 11.49 -6.69 -9.46
CA ILE A 77 11.00 -5.31 -9.52
C ILE A 77 11.51 -4.56 -8.30
N VAL A 78 12.21 -3.45 -8.52
CA VAL A 78 12.87 -2.67 -7.45
C VAL A 78 12.71 -1.17 -7.69
N GLY A 79 12.67 -0.39 -6.61
CA GLY A 79 12.75 1.07 -6.70
C GLY A 79 14.11 1.54 -7.22
N SER A 80 14.13 2.63 -8.00
CA SER A 80 15.34 3.26 -8.54
C SER A 80 16.34 3.69 -7.49
N GLU A 81 15.93 3.89 -6.24
CA GLU A 81 16.77 4.35 -5.13
C GLU A 81 16.93 3.29 -4.03
N CYS A 82 16.42 2.07 -4.23
CA CYS A 82 16.54 1.06 -3.18
C CYS A 82 17.99 0.55 -3.03
N HIS A 83 18.33 0.13 -1.82
CA HIS A 83 19.69 -0.34 -1.48
C HIS A 83 20.16 -1.49 -2.37
N ILE A 84 19.27 -2.46 -2.63
CA ILE A 84 19.51 -3.63 -3.47
C ILE A 84 20.01 -3.26 -4.86
N TYR A 85 19.46 -2.19 -5.44
CA TYR A 85 19.83 -1.76 -6.79
C TYR A 85 21.07 -0.86 -6.79
N GLN A 86 21.14 0.13 -5.89
CA GLN A 86 22.17 1.17 -5.92
C GLN A 86 23.49 0.75 -5.27
N TYR A 87 23.46 -0.02 -4.19
CA TYR A 87 24.61 -0.16 -3.27
C TYR A 87 25.13 -1.59 -3.14
N GLU A 88 24.54 -2.55 -3.84
CA GLU A 88 24.93 -3.97 -3.77
C GLU A 88 25.66 -4.45 -5.04
N ALA A 89 26.26 -3.50 -5.78
CA ALA A 89 27.11 -3.75 -6.94
C ALA A 89 26.49 -4.67 -8.02
N GLY A 90 25.16 -4.68 -8.11
CA GLY A 90 24.44 -5.55 -9.06
C GLY A 90 24.49 -7.04 -8.73
N GLY A 91 24.68 -7.40 -7.45
CA GLY A 91 24.86 -8.80 -7.00
C GLY A 91 23.79 -9.77 -7.52
N ALA A 92 22.52 -9.37 -7.58
CA ALA A 92 21.44 -10.21 -8.11
C ALA A 92 21.68 -10.61 -9.58
N SER A 93 22.18 -9.68 -10.40
CA SER A 93 22.49 -9.94 -11.80
C SER A 93 23.77 -10.74 -11.97
N VAL A 94 24.84 -10.37 -11.27
CA VAL A 94 26.16 -11.00 -11.42
C VAL A 94 26.18 -12.44 -10.87
N LEU A 95 25.59 -12.64 -9.68
CA LEU A 95 25.66 -13.92 -8.97
C LEU A 95 24.40 -14.77 -9.23
N GLY A 96 23.23 -14.13 -9.25
CA GLY A 96 21.94 -14.79 -9.42
C GLY A 96 21.48 -14.99 -10.86
N GLY A 97 22.07 -14.27 -11.82
CA GLY A 97 21.52 -14.24 -13.19
C GLY A 97 20.10 -13.65 -13.24
N LEU A 98 19.79 -12.73 -12.32
CA LEU A 98 18.50 -12.06 -12.21
C LEU A 98 18.51 -10.71 -12.91
N MET A 99 17.40 -10.33 -13.53
CA MET A 99 17.27 -9.01 -14.16
C MET A 99 16.54 -8.04 -13.24
N TYR A 100 17.12 -6.86 -13.00
CA TYR A 100 16.40 -5.79 -12.33
C TYR A 100 15.38 -5.14 -13.27
N LYS A 101 14.11 -5.08 -12.82
CA LYS A 101 13.09 -4.22 -13.41
C LYS A 101 12.93 -2.99 -12.53
N VAL A 102 13.73 -1.96 -12.82
CA VAL A 102 13.75 -0.74 -12.02
C VAL A 102 12.52 0.11 -12.31
N VAL A 103 11.84 0.52 -11.24
CA VAL A 103 10.74 1.50 -11.29
C VAL A 103 11.15 2.78 -10.57
N PRO A 104 10.73 3.97 -11.04
CA PRO A 104 11.02 5.21 -10.33
C PRO A 104 10.48 5.18 -8.90
N ASN A 105 11.30 5.61 -7.94
CA ASN A 105 10.79 6.00 -6.63
C ASN A 105 9.87 7.21 -6.80
N LEU A 106 8.83 7.29 -5.95
CA LEU A 106 8.06 8.53 -5.84
C LEU A 106 8.98 9.64 -5.28
N PRO A 107 8.76 10.91 -5.66
CA PRO A 107 9.51 12.01 -5.07
C PRO A 107 9.39 12.00 -3.55
N ASP A 108 10.48 12.34 -2.86
CA ASP A 108 10.47 12.55 -1.42
C ASP A 108 9.36 13.54 -1.05
N GLY A 109 8.42 13.09 -0.21
CA GLY A 109 7.30 13.89 0.28
C GLY A 109 5.94 13.66 -0.40
N ASP A 110 5.81 12.74 -1.36
CA ASP A 110 4.57 12.59 -2.14
C ASP A 110 3.61 11.48 -1.64
N MET A 111 3.57 11.28 -0.32
CA MET A 111 2.48 10.55 0.33
C MET A 111 1.86 11.49 1.37
N LEU A 112 0.72 12.07 1.03
CA LEU A 112 -0.11 12.84 1.97
C LEU A 112 -0.72 11.86 2.99
N HIS A 113 0.12 11.36 3.89
CA HIS A 113 -0.18 10.25 4.81
C HIS A 113 -0.66 10.75 6.18
N HIS A 114 -0.76 12.06 6.38
CA HIS A 114 -1.33 12.65 7.58
C HIS A 114 -2.77 12.20 7.80
N LYS A 115 -3.09 11.81 9.03
CA LYS A 115 -4.46 11.67 9.51
C LYS A 115 -4.64 12.61 10.69
N TYR A 116 -5.05 13.84 10.39
CA TYR A 116 -5.43 14.81 11.42
C TYR A 116 -6.57 15.70 10.98
N GLY A 117 -7.26 16.29 11.96
CA GLY A 117 -8.20 17.38 11.79
C GLY A 117 -7.93 18.48 12.82
N VAL A 118 -8.09 19.73 12.40
CA VAL A 118 -8.06 20.90 13.30
C VAL A 118 -9.49 21.44 13.41
N VAL A 119 -9.99 21.60 14.64
CA VAL A 119 -11.34 22.10 14.92
C VAL A 119 -11.24 23.44 15.64
N ASP A 120 -11.93 24.45 15.10
CA ASP A 120 -12.06 25.81 15.63
C ASP A 120 -10.74 26.49 16.03
N GLY A 121 -9.62 26.07 15.43
CA GLY A 121 -8.28 26.60 15.72
C GLY A 121 -7.76 26.29 17.13
N ALA A 122 -8.41 25.40 17.88
CA ALA A 122 -8.05 25.09 19.27
C ALA A 122 -7.88 23.59 19.56
N THR A 123 -8.51 22.72 18.77
CA THR A 123 -8.44 21.27 18.97
C THR A 123 -7.79 20.58 17.79
N VAL A 124 -6.87 19.65 18.06
CA VAL A 124 -6.27 18.76 17.06
C VAL A 124 -6.67 17.33 17.37
N VAL A 125 -7.25 16.66 16.37
CA VAL A 125 -7.43 15.21 16.37
C VAL A 125 -6.35 14.63 15.46
N THR A 126 -5.49 13.75 15.93
CA THR A 126 -4.43 13.16 15.10
C THR A 126 -4.07 11.75 15.56
N GLY A 127 -3.48 10.93 14.68
CA GLY A 127 -3.01 9.60 15.04
C GLY A 127 -2.73 8.73 13.82
N SER A 128 -2.75 7.40 14.02
CA SER A 128 -2.62 6.42 12.95
C SER A 128 -3.94 6.17 12.22
N HIS A 129 -5.06 6.46 12.88
CA HIS A 129 -6.41 6.13 12.44
C HIS A 129 -6.82 6.85 11.15
N ASN A 130 -7.05 6.08 10.08
CA ASN A 130 -7.71 6.57 8.87
C ASN A 130 -9.23 6.65 9.10
N TRP A 131 -9.91 7.72 8.68
CA TRP A 131 -11.39 7.79 8.80
C TRP A 131 -12.11 6.83 7.84
N SER A 132 -12.16 5.56 8.23
CA SER A 132 -12.66 4.46 7.41
C SER A 132 -13.29 3.37 8.27
N ILE A 133 -14.17 2.56 7.67
CA ILE A 133 -14.85 1.45 8.37
C ILE A 133 -13.85 0.44 8.94
N ALA A 134 -12.79 0.13 8.19
CA ALA A 134 -11.76 -0.82 8.64
C ALA A 134 -11.01 -0.30 9.87
N ALA A 135 -10.60 0.97 9.87
CA ALA A 135 -9.94 1.57 11.03
C ALA A 135 -10.87 1.73 12.25
N ASN A 136 -12.18 1.83 12.04
CA ASN A 136 -13.17 1.91 13.12
C ASN A 136 -13.40 0.58 13.85
N HIS A 137 -13.18 -0.55 13.18
CA HIS A 137 -13.68 -1.85 13.66
C HIS A 137 -12.71 -3.02 13.55
N LEU A 138 -11.63 -2.91 12.76
CA LEU A 138 -10.75 -4.04 12.42
C LEU A 138 -9.29 -3.77 12.77
N ASN A 139 -8.80 -2.55 12.57
CA ASN A 139 -7.39 -2.24 12.80
C ASN A 139 -7.15 -1.77 14.23
N ASP A 140 -5.97 -2.10 14.76
CA ASP A 140 -5.44 -1.46 15.96
C ASP A 140 -4.91 -0.07 15.59
N GLU A 141 -5.63 0.97 16.02
CA GLU A 141 -5.35 2.35 15.68
C GLU A 141 -5.31 3.22 16.95
N THR A 142 -4.52 4.28 16.93
CA THR A 142 -4.48 5.29 18.00
C THR A 142 -5.03 6.61 17.50
N VAL A 143 -5.87 7.26 18.32
CA VAL A 143 -6.35 8.64 18.14
C VAL A 143 -5.98 9.45 19.37
N LEU A 144 -5.35 10.59 19.15
CA LEU A 144 -5.07 11.61 20.15
C LEU A 144 -5.96 12.82 19.88
N VAL A 145 -6.56 13.35 20.94
CA VAL A 145 -7.30 14.61 20.92
C VAL A 145 -6.55 15.57 21.83
N ILE A 146 -6.07 16.67 21.27
CA ILE A 146 -5.25 17.67 21.95
C ILE A 146 -5.98 19.00 21.88
N GLU A 147 -6.39 19.52 23.03
CA GLU A 147 -7.05 20.82 23.17
C GLU A 147 -6.02 21.87 23.56
N ASP A 148 -5.32 22.41 22.56
CA ASP A 148 -4.32 23.46 22.75
C ASP A 148 -4.23 24.34 21.48
N PRO A 149 -4.48 25.67 21.58
CA PRO A 149 -4.48 26.57 20.43
C PRO A 149 -3.09 26.76 19.80
N VAL A 150 -2.00 26.59 20.54
CA VAL A 150 -0.64 26.67 20.01
C VAL A 150 -0.34 25.43 19.18
N VAL A 151 -0.70 24.24 19.68
CA VAL A 151 -0.57 22.98 18.92
C VAL A 151 -1.44 23.05 17.66
N ALA A 152 -2.69 23.50 17.78
CA ALA A 152 -3.59 23.69 16.63
C ALA A 152 -3.02 24.64 15.57
N ALA A 153 -2.39 25.75 15.98
CA ALA A 153 -1.75 26.68 15.05
C ALA A 153 -0.60 26.03 14.24
N HIS A 154 0.16 25.11 14.83
CA HIS A 154 1.21 24.38 14.11
C HIS A 154 0.65 23.44 13.04
N PHE A 155 -0.40 22.68 13.36
CA PHE A 155 -1.07 21.80 12.40
C PHE A 155 -1.78 22.60 11.31
N GLN A 156 -2.42 23.71 11.67
CA GLN A 156 -3.06 24.64 10.72
C GLN A 156 -2.05 25.21 9.72
N ARG A 157 -0.87 25.63 10.19
CA ARG A 157 0.21 26.12 9.32
C ARG A 157 0.69 25.05 8.34
N GLU A 158 0.79 23.80 8.77
CA GLU A 158 1.19 22.69 7.90
C GLU A 158 0.10 22.36 6.87
N PHE A 159 -1.17 22.37 7.28
CA PHE A 159 -2.30 22.27 6.35
C PHE A 159 -2.22 23.35 5.27
N GLU A 160 -2.04 24.61 5.67
CA GLU A 160 -1.95 25.73 4.74
C GLU A 160 -0.75 25.62 3.79
N ARG A 161 0.39 25.14 4.28
CA ARG A 161 1.58 24.88 3.46
C ARG A 161 1.27 23.85 2.37
N LEU A 162 0.68 22.71 2.74
CA LEU A 162 0.31 21.64 1.80
C LEU A 162 -0.82 22.07 0.85
N TYR A 163 -1.80 22.81 1.36
CA TYR A 163 -2.98 23.21 0.61
C TYR A 163 -2.70 24.33 -0.40
N ARG A 164 -1.76 25.23 -0.10
CA ARG A 164 -1.38 26.36 -0.97
C ARG A 164 -0.98 25.90 -2.38
N ASP A 165 -0.16 24.87 -2.44
CA ASP A 165 0.38 24.34 -3.71
C ASP A 165 -0.45 23.17 -4.26
N SER A 166 -1.57 22.83 -3.58
CA SER A 166 -2.43 21.73 -4.00
C SER A 166 -3.19 22.07 -5.28
N ARG A 167 -3.20 21.14 -6.23
CA ARG A 167 -4.10 21.19 -7.39
C ARG A 167 -5.49 20.76 -6.95
N ARG A 168 -6.39 21.73 -6.78
CA ARG A 168 -7.78 21.47 -6.41
C ARG A 168 -8.55 20.80 -7.56
N GLY A 169 -9.43 19.89 -7.19
CA GLY A 169 -10.29 19.16 -8.13
C GLY A 169 -9.99 17.66 -8.13
N ALA A 170 -10.98 16.88 -8.55
CA ALA A 170 -10.79 15.45 -8.72
C ALA A 170 -9.71 15.19 -9.78
N PRO A 171 -8.84 14.17 -9.60
CA PRO A 171 -7.86 13.80 -10.61
C PRO A 171 -8.56 13.58 -11.96
N LYS A 172 -7.90 13.97 -13.05
CA LYS A 172 -8.46 13.86 -14.41
C LYS A 172 -9.06 12.48 -14.68
N ARG A 173 -8.37 11.41 -14.23
CA ARG A 173 -8.86 10.03 -14.33
C ARG A 173 -10.24 9.84 -13.67
N VAL A 174 -10.46 10.38 -12.47
CA VAL A 174 -11.74 10.29 -11.76
C VAL A 174 -12.83 11.08 -12.50
N VAL A 175 -12.50 12.28 -12.99
CA VAL A 175 -13.42 13.10 -13.76
C VAL A 175 -13.81 12.40 -15.07
N ASP A 176 -12.84 11.86 -15.79
CA ASP A 176 -13.06 11.15 -17.05
C ASP A 176 -13.89 9.87 -16.83
N THR A 177 -13.60 9.09 -15.79
CA THR A 177 -14.41 7.92 -15.43
C THR A 177 -15.84 8.32 -15.05
N ALA A 178 -16.03 9.33 -14.21
CA ALA A 178 -17.36 9.80 -13.84
C ALA A 178 -18.16 10.34 -15.04
N ALA A 179 -17.49 10.98 -16.00
CA ALA A 179 -18.11 11.45 -17.24
C ALA A 179 -18.56 10.27 -18.12
N GLN A 180 -17.72 9.24 -18.25
CA GLN A 180 -18.03 8.01 -18.98
C GLN A 180 -19.23 7.28 -18.34
N ASP A 181 -19.24 7.16 -17.01
CA ASP A 181 -20.34 6.54 -16.26
C ASP A 181 -21.64 7.32 -16.42
N CYS A 182 -21.58 8.66 -16.33
CA CYS A 182 -22.74 9.52 -16.58
C CYS A 182 -23.29 9.38 -18.01
N GLN A 183 -22.43 9.26 -19.03
CA GLN A 183 -22.87 9.02 -20.41
C GLN A 183 -23.52 7.65 -20.58
N THR A 184 -22.98 6.64 -19.91
CA THR A 184 -23.51 5.26 -19.90
C THR A 184 -24.88 5.21 -19.23
N LEU A 185 -25.06 5.91 -18.10
CA LEU A 185 -26.34 6.01 -17.41
C LEU A 185 -27.39 6.78 -18.23
N ARG A 186 -26.99 7.88 -18.90
CA ARG A 186 -27.89 8.66 -19.77
C ARG A 186 -28.33 7.87 -21.00
N SER A 187 -27.43 7.12 -21.62
CA SER A 187 -27.76 6.26 -22.77
C SER A 187 -28.65 5.08 -22.38
N ALA A 188 -28.47 4.51 -21.17
CA ALA A 188 -29.38 3.50 -20.61
C ALA A 188 -30.80 4.05 -20.35
N GLN A 189 -30.93 5.31 -19.92
CA GLN A 189 -32.24 5.95 -19.73
C GLN A 189 -32.97 6.25 -21.04
N VAL A 190 -32.26 6.64 -22.11
CA VAL A 190 -32.86 6.88 -23.44
C VAL A 190 -33.25 5.56 -24.13
N GLY A 191 -32.53 4.46 -23.87
CA GLY A 191 -32.85 3.13 -24.42
C GLY A 191 -34.11 2.47 -23.82
N GLY A 192 -34.56 2.90 -22.64
CA GLY A 192 -35.71 2.32 -21.93
C GLY A 192 -37.10 2.68 -22.50
N GLN A 193 -37.21 3.67 -23.39
CA GLN A 193 -38.50 4.20 -23.84
C GLN A 193 -39.09 3.54 -25.10
N LYS A 194 -38.41 2.53 -25.69
CA LYS A 194 -38.88 1.84 -26.91
C LYS A 194 -39.18 0.34 -26.73
N ARG A 195 -39.99 -0.05 -25.73
CA ARG A 195 -40.68 -1.36 -25.73
C ARG A 195 -42.07 -1.32 -25.08
N ARG A 196 -42.98 -0.49 -25.59
CA ARG A 196 -44.43 -0.77 -25.52
C ARG A 196 -44.89 -1.29 -26.88
N ARG A 197 -44.77 -2.61 -27.09
CA ARG A 197 -45.36 -3.29 -28.26
C ARG A 197 -46.88 -3.26 -28.14
N SER A 198 -47.55 -2.52 -29.02
CA SER A 198 -49.00 -2.64 -29.23
C SER A 198 -49.28 -3.98 -29.89
N ARG A 199 -50.01 -4.86 -29.19
CA ARG A 199 -50.60 -6.06 -29.80
C ARG A 199 -51.80 -5.60 -30.64
N ARG A 200 -51.66 -5.58 -31.97
CA ARG A 200 -52.83 -5.58 -32.88
C ARG A 200 -52.88 -6.93 -33.59
N ARG A 201 -53.95 -7.68 -33.33
CA ARG A 201 -54.32 -8.91 -34.06
C ARG A 201 -54.73 -8.55 -35.50
N PRO A 202 -54.42 -9.38 -36.50
CA PRO A 202 -54.88 -9.15 -37.87
C PRO A 202 -56.36 -9.56 -38.00
N SER A 203 -57.19 -8.68 -38.56
CA SER A 203 -58.60 -8.93 -38.86
C SER A 203 -58.75 -9.35 -40.33
N ASN A 204 -59.01 -10.63 -40.58
CA ASN A 204 -59.56 -11.10 -41.86
C ASN A 204 -61.07 -10.83 -41.88
N ARG A 205 -61.54 -10.05 -42.84
CA ARG A 205 -62.96 -10.05 -43.28
C ARG A 205 -63.05 -10.78 -44.62
N PRO A 206 -64.11 -11.53 -44.84
CA PRO A 206 -64.77 -11.51 -46.15
C PRO A 206 -66.18 -10.90 -46.06
N GLN A 207 -66.63 -10.43 -47.23
CA GLN A 207 -67.89 -9.76 -47.58
C GLN A 207 -69.13 -10.60 -47.13
N GLU A 208 -70.32 -10.06 -46.88
CA GLU A 208 -71.25 -9.48 -47.87
C GLU A 208 -72.39 -8.66 -47.20
N GLN A 209 -73.14 -7.94 -48.04
CA GLN A 209 -74.10 -6.87 -47.79
C GLN A 209 -75.53 -7.34 -47.36
N PRO A 210 -76.45 -6.41 -46.99
CA PRO A 210 -77.40 -6.57 -45.90
C PRO A 210 -78.85 -6.86 -46.34
N THR A 211 -79.65 -7.44 -45.45
CA THR A 211 -81.11 -7.28 -45.31
C THR A 211 -81.45 -7.66 -43.84
N ASP A 212 -81.89 -6.76 -42.98
CA ASP A 212 -83.20 -6.08 -42.83
C ASP A 212 -84.28 -6.92 -42.12
N LEU A 213 -84.96 -6.22 -41.20
CA LEU A 213 -86.21 -6.48 -40.47
C LEU A 213 -86.21 -7.44 -39.27
N GLY A 214 -86.31 -6.82 -38.09
CA GLY A 214 -87.52 -6.99 -37.28
C GLY A 214 -87.36 -7.67 -35.91
N ARG A 215 -87.47 -6.84 -34.88
CA ARG A 215 -87.67 -7.11 -33.44
C ARG A 215 -86.47 -7.55 -32.61
#